data_AF-A0A829X4U4-F1
#
_entry.id   AF-A0A829X4U4-F1
#
_cell.length_a   1.000
_cell.length_b   1.000
_cell.length_c   1.000
_cell.angle_alpha   90.00
_cell.angle_beta   90.00
_cell.angle_gamma   90.00
#
_symmetry.space_group_name_H-M   'P 1'
#
loop_
_entity.id
_entity.type
_entity.pdbx_description
1 polymer ?
#
loop_
_entity_poly.entity_id
_entity_poly.type
_entity_poly.pdbx_seq_one_letter_code
_entity_poly.pdbx_strand_id
1 'polypeptide(L)'
;MAIKDPVVIEHLNTQLTNELTAINQYFLHARTLRHWGVTHLGKKEYDESIEEMRHADWLIERILFLGGLPNVQRLNPILIGQTVQEVLECDLKLEEKAIQDLREGIAYCESVRDYVSRDLLLKILVNEEEHEDFIDRQFDLIKQVGIEPVLQALSRAGLLSSVRGPKGGYRLGRPPRTITLNEIVRTVTEDPEMPGDGVNLLRTKVLEPFWQSVDHEVSEKMAAVTLEHLLQNAEEAGMQRPSRAPISFSI
;
A
#
# COMPACT_ATOMS: atom_id res chain seq x y z
N MET A 1 27.28 31.55 -20.33
CA MET A 1 28.14 30.38 -20.00
C MET A 1 28.10 29.45 -21.19
N ALA A 2 29.20 28.81 -21.59
CA ALA A 2 29.14 27.80 -22.65
C ALA A 2 28.34 26.59 -22.14
N ILE A 3 27.40 26.09 -22.96
CA ILE A 3 26.67 24.87 -22.66
C ILE A 3 27.70 23.73 -22.61
N LYS A 4 27.65 22.91 -21.56
CA LYS A 4 28.46 21.68 -21.47
C LYS A 4 27.84 20.58 -22.35
N ASP A 5 28.03 19.31 -22.01
CA ASP A 5 27.50 18.20 -22.80
C ASP A 5 25.95 18.27 -22.93
N PRO A 6 25.40 18.46 -24.14
CA PRO A 6 23.96 18.63 -24.32
C PRO A 6 23.15 17.37 -24.02
N VAL A 7 23.74 16.18 -24.17
CA VAL A 7 23.03 14.91 -23.96
C VAL A 7 22.93 14.60 -22.47
N VAL A 8 23.95 14.94 -21.67
CA VAL A 8 23.83 14.94 -20.19
C VAL A 8 22.67 15.85 -19.76
N ILE A 9 22.58 17.06 -20.33
CA ILE A 9 21.49 18.00 -20.01
C ILE A 9 20.12 17.43 -20.37
N GLU A 10 19.98 16.66 -21.46
CA GLU A 10 18.72 16.00 -21.79
C GLU A 10 18.38 14.86 -20.83
N HIS A 11 19.35 14.05 -20.40
CA HIS A 11 19.12 13.03 -19.36
C HIS A 11 18.67 13.67 -18.03
N LEU A 12 19.31 14.75 -17.60
CA LEU A 12 18.91 15.49 -16.41
C LEU A 12 17.50 16.09 -16.55
N ASN A 13 17.15 16.62 -17.73
CA ASN A 13 15.79 17.13 -17.99
C ASN A 13 14.74 16.02 -18.11
N THR A 14 15.15 14.83 -18.54
CA THR A 14 14.28 13.64 -18.55
C THR A 14 13.97 13.24 -17.12
N GLN A 15 15.00 13.13 -16.26
CA GLN A 15 14.77 12.85 -14.86
C GLN A 15 13.97 13.95 -14.17
N LEU A 16 14.26 15.23 -14.44
CA LEU A 16 13.46 16.35 -13.90
C LEU A 16 11.97 16.24 -14.30
N THR A 17 11.68 15.76 -15.51
CA THR A 17 10.30 15.49 -15.95
C THR A 17 9.66 14.38 -15.13
N ASN A 18 10.42 13.32 -14.80
CA ASN A 18 9.97 12.24 -13.92
C ASN A 18 9.65 12.78 -12.51
N GLU A 19 10.58 13.53 -11.89
CA GLU A 19 10.38 14.12 -10.55
C GLU A 19 9.14 15.01 -10.49
N LEU A 20 8.98 15.90 -11.47
CA LEU A 20 7.84 16.81 -11.50
C LEU A 20 6.51 16.06 -11.70
N THR A 21 6.53 14.93 -12.39
CA THR A 21 5.36 14.05 -12.51
C THR A 21 5.07 13.37 -11.17
N ALA A 22 6.09 12.78 -10.55
CA ALA A 22 6.04 12.08 -9.28
C ALA A 22 5.50 12.96 -8.14
N ILE A 23 6.04 14.19 -8.02
CA ILE A 23 5.57 15.20 -7.06
C ILE A 23 4.05 15.34 -7.10
N ASN A 24 3.48 15.51 -8.30
CA ASN A 24 2.05 15.74 -8.46
C ASN A 24 1.22 14.48 -8.23
N GLN A 25 1.71 13.31 -8.66
CA GLN A 25 1.05 12.03 -8.47
C GLN A 25 0.98 11.66 -6.98
N TYR A 26 2.13 11.61 -6.30
CA TYR A 26 2.21 11.33 -4.87
C TYR A 26 1.45 12.35 -4.04
N PHE A 27 1.49 13.64 -4.39
CA PHE A 27 0.72 14.63 -3.65
C PHE A 27 -0.79 14.37 -3.75
N LEU A 28 -1.30 14.03 -4.93
CA LEU A 28 -2.72 13.73 -5.09
C LEU A 28 -3.09 12.41 -4.41
N HIS A 29 -2.31 11.34 -4.60
CA HIS A 29 -2.50 10.06 -3.91
C HIS A 29 -2.50 10.22 -2.39
N ALA A 30 -1.57 10.98 -1.82
CA ALA A 30 -1.53 11.30 -0.39
C ALA A 30 -2.84 11.92 0.12
N ARG A 31 -3.41 12.89 -0.63
CA ARG A 31 -4.68 13.53 -0.26
C ARG A 31 -5.87 12.58 -0.41
N THR A 32 -5.88 11.79 -1.47
CA THR A 32 -6.91 10.79 -1.74
C THR A 32 -6.93 9.69 -0.66
N LEU A 33 -5.78 9.09 -0.34
CA LEU A 33 -5.64 8.09 0.71
C LEU A 33 -6.08 8.62 2.08
N ARG A 34 -5.68 9.84 2.42
CA ARG A 34 -6.13 10.49 3.66
C ARG A 34 -7.64 10.72 3.66
N HIS A 35 -8.23 11.09 2.52
CA HIS A 35 -9.69 11.23 2.39
C HIS A 35 -10.41 9.89 2.58
N TRP A 36 -9.83 8.78 2.10
CA TRP A 36 -10.34 7.42 2.33
C TRP A 36 -10.08 6.88 3.75
N GLY A 37 -9.38 7.63 4.61
CA GLY A 37 -9.03 7.21 5.97
C GLY A 37 -7.79 6.32 6.07
N VAL A 38 -7.06 6.09 4.97
CA VAL A 38 -5.80 5.34 4.94
C VAL A 38 -4.63 6.26 5.32
N THR A 39 -4.65 6.74 6.56
CA THR A 39 -3.85 7.90 6.98
C THR A 39 -2.34 7.65 7.08
N HIS A 40 -1.91 6.42 7.37
CA HIS A 40 -0.49 6.08 7.47
C HIS A 40 0.17 6.07 6.08
N LEU A 41 -0.42 5.35 5.12
CA LEU A 41 0.05 5.37 3.73
C LEU A 41 -0.04 6.77 3.14
N GLY A 42 -1.15 7.49 3.38
CA GLY A 42 -1.27 8.88 2.93
C GLY A 42 -0.26 9.85 3.54
N LYS A 43 0.33 9.54 4.71
CA LYS A 43 1.47 10.31 5.25
C LYS A 43 2.76 9.94 4.51
N LYS A 44 3.02 8.66 4.28
CA LYS A 44 4.21 8.20 3.55
C LYS A 44 4.24 8.80 2.15
N GLU A 45 3.16 8.71 1.38
CA GLU A 45 3.01 9.36 0.06
C GLU A 45 3.26 10.88 0.10
N TYR A 46 2.83 11.55 1.16
CA TYR A 46 3.11 12.98 1.31
C TYR A 46 4.60 13.23 1.52
N ASP A 47 5.26 12.40 2.32
CA ASP A 47 6.70 12.50 2.54
C ASP A 47 7.48 12.22 1.23
N GLU A 48 7.08 11.22 0.43
CA GLU A 48 7.68 10.94 -0.90
C GLU A 48 7.52 12.14 -1.84
N SER A 49 6.32 12.72 -1.92
CA SER A 49 6.10 13.93 -2.73
C SER A 49 7.05 15.08 -2.35
N ILE A 50 7.40 15.22 -1.06
CA ILE A 50 8.37 16.23 -0.60
C ILE A 50 9.81 15.82 -0.92
N GLU A 51 10.11 14.52 -0.89
CA GLU A 51 11.39 13.99 -1.32
C GLU A 51 11.66 14.30 -2.79
N GLU A 52 10.70 14.08 -3.69
CA GLU A 52 10.85 14.39 -5.12
C GLU A 52 10.99 15.89 -5.40
N MET A 53 10.40 16.75 -4.57
CA MET A 53 10.65 18.20 -4.64
C MET A 53 12.14 18.53 -4.40
N ARG A 54 12.83 17.78 -3.55
CA ARG A 54 14.26 17.99 -3.30
C ARG A 54 15.12 17.44 -4.43
N HIS A 55 14.72 16.31 -5.03
CA HIS A 55 15.44 15.75 -6.18
C HIS A 55 15.32 16.68 -7.39
N ALA A 56 14.11 17.19 -7.66
CA ALA A 56 13.88 18.20 -8.68
C ALA A 56 14.74 19.45 -8.48
N ASP A 57 14.89 19.92 -7.23
CA ASP A 57 15.76 21.06 -6.89
C ASP A 57 17.23 20.79 -7.24
N TRP A 58 17.76 19.63 -6.85
CA TRP A 58 19.14 19.23 -7.19
C TRP A 58 19.37 19.16 -8.70
N LEU A 59 18.40 18.63 -9.46
CA LEU A 59 18.47 18.53 -10.92
C LEU A 59 18.44 19.93 -11.57
N ILE A 60 17.57 20.82 -11.10
CA ILE A 60 17.48 22.20 -11.59
C ILE A 60 18.81 22.93 -11.38
N GLU A 61 19.37 22.87 -10.16
CA GLU A 61 20.68 23.47 -9.86
C GLU A 61 21.77 22.91 -10.78
N ARG A 62 21.77 21.59 -11.00
CA ARG A 62 22.76 20.94 -11.84
C ARG A 62 22.63 21.35 -13.31
N ILE A 63 21.42 21.39 -13.86
CA ILE A 63 21.17 21.78 -15.26
C ILE A 63 21.62 23.23 -15.48
N LEU A 64 21.28 24.16 -14.58
CA LEU A 64 21.71 25.55 -14.65
C LEU A 64 23.24 25.67 -14.59
N PHE A 65 23.90 24.90 -13.71
CA PHE A 65 25.35 24.86 -13.61
C PHE A 65 26.03 24.33 -14.89
N LEU A 66 25.38 23.47 -15.65
CA LEU A 66 25.87 23.00 -16.96
C LEU A 66 25.58 23.98 -18.11
N GLY A 67 24.92 25.11 -17.81
CA GLY A 67 24.50 26.11 -18.80
C GLY A 67 23.25 25.72 -19.58
N GLY A 68 22.54 24.66 -19.17
CA GLY A 68 21.28 24.22 -19.75
C GLY A 68 20.08 25.01 -19.22
N LEU A 69 18.91 24.76 -19.81
CA LEU A 69 17.63 25.29 -19.37
C LEU A 69 16.82 24.15 -18.72
N PRO A 70 16.50 24.22 -17.41
CA PRO A 70 15.63 23.25 -16.77
C PRO A 70 14.21 23.34 -17.32
N ASN A 71 13.64 22.22 -17.72
CA ASN A 71 12.31 22.15 -18.29
C ASN A 71 11.28 21.79 -17.22
N VAL A 72 10.66 22.82 -16.64
CA VAL A 72 9.57 22.69 -15.66
C VAL A 72 8.18 22.72 -16.29
N GLN A 73 8.10 22.74 -17.63
CA GLN A 73 6.83 22.76 -18.37
C GLN A 73 6.43 21.36 -18.86
N ARG A 74 7.40 20.47 -19.06
CA ARG A 74 7.17 19.09 -19.50
C ARG A 74 6.79 18.23 -18.28
N LEU A 75 5.69 17.50 -18.40
CA LEU A 75 5.23 16.48 -17.46
C LEU A 75 4.88 15.21 -18.25
N ASN A 76 5.12 14.05 -17.67
CA ASN A 76 4.54 12.81 -18.16
C ASN A 76 3.05 12.75 -17.78
N PRO A 77 2.27 11.83 -18.38
CA PRO A 77 0.90 11.59 -17.93
C PRO A 77 0.87 11.17 -16.45
N ILE A 78 0.13 11.91 -15.63
CA ILE A 78 -0.10 11.57 -14.22
C ILE A 78 -1.15 10.45 -14.15
N LEU A 79 -0.82 9.35 -13.49
CA LEU A 79 -1.69 8.19 -13.34
C LEU A 79 -2.34 8.22 -11.95
N ILE A 80 -3.67 8.23 -11.87
CA ILE A 80 -4.39 8.33 -10.61
C ILE A 80 -5.22 7.08 -10.34
N GLY A 81 -4.86 6.36 -9.27
CA GLY A 81 -5.60 5.20 -8.79
C GLY A 81 -6.92 5.56 -8.11
N GLN A 82 -7.94 4.69 -8.26
CA GLN A 82 -9.25 4.82 -7.62
C GLN A 82 -9.45 3.85 -6.45
N THR A 83 -8.47 2.98 -6.21
CA THR A 83 -8.35 2.11 -5.03
C THR A 83 -6.94 2.20 -4.46
N VAL A 84 -6.73 1.73 -3.21
CA VAL A 84 -5.39 1.68 -2.61
C VAL A 84 -4.42 0.84 -3.45
N GLN A 85 -4.90 -0.28 -4.01
CA GLN A 85 -4.07 -1.13 -4.87
C GLN A 85 -3.71 -0.41 -6.17
N GLU A 86 -4.68 0.23 -6.83
CA GLU A 86 -4.42 0.99 -8.05
C GLU A 86 -3.47 2.17 -7.83
N VAL A 87 -3.54 2.83 -6.67
CA VAL A 87 -2.58 3.88 -6.27
C VAL A 87 -1.15 3.31 -6.29
N LEU A 88 -0.92 2.22 -5.55
CA LEU A 88 0.39 1.56 -5.49
C LEU A 88 0.85 1.06 -6.88
N GLU A 89 -0.06 0.58 -7.73
CA GLU A 89 0.27 0.14 -9.09
C GLU A 89 0.64 1.31 -10.02
N CYS A 90 0.00 2.47 -9.86
CA CYS A 90 0.34 3.69 -10.59
C CYS A 90 1.71 4.23 -10.16
N ASP A 91 2.00 4.17 -8.86
CA ASP A 91 3.25 4.64 -8.27
C ASP A 91 4.42 3.72 -8.64
N LEU A 92 4.25 2.40 -8.57
CA LEU A 92 5.27 1.44 -9.02
C LEU A 92 5.65 1.64 -10.50
N LYS A 93 4.68 1.85 -11.39
CA LYS A 93 4.94 2.11 -12.81
C LYS A 93 5.74 3.38 -13.04
N LEU A 94 5.57 4.38 -12.18
CA LEU A 94 6.32 5.62 -12.24
C LEU A 94 7.78 5.37 -11.83
N GLU A 95 7.99 4.63 -10.74
CA GLU A 95 9.32 4.25 -10.24
C GLU A 95 10.10 3.40 -11.23
N GLU A 96 9.48 2.35 -11.80
CA GLU A 96 10.11 1.48 -12.80
C GLU A 96 10.67 2.28 -13.99
N LYS A 97 9.91 3.30 -14.44
CA LYS A 97 10.34 4.19 -15.52
C LYS A 97 11.48 5.10 -15.08
N ALA A 98 11.38 5.72 -13.90
CA ALA A 98 12.41 6.62 -13.38
C ALA A 98 13.75 5.88 -13.19
N ILE A 99 13.72 4.69 -12.58
CA ILE A 99 14.88 3.81 -12.40
C ILE A 99 15.56 3.49 -13.73
N GLN A 100 14.79 3.16 -14.77
CA GLN A 100 15.34 2.89 -16.10
C GLN A 100 16.02 4.14 -16.70
N ASP A 101 15.36 5.30 -16.67
CA ASP A 101 15.92 6.56 -17.19
C ASP A 101 17.18 6.98 -16.43
N LEU A 102 17.22 6.77 -15.10
CA LEU A 102 18.39 7.03 -14.25
C LEU A 102 19.56 6.13 -14.63
N ARG A 103 19.33 4.82 -14.80
CA ARG A 103 20.38 3.87 -15.22
C ARG A 103 20.98 4.23 -16.57
N GLU A 104 20.16 4.66 -17.52
CA GLU A 104 20.61 5.16 -18.82
C GLU A 104 21.42 6.46 -18.69
N GLY A 105 20.93 7.43 -17.91
CA GLY A 105 21.62 8.69 -17.65
C GLY A 105 22.96 8.52 -16.93
N ILE A 106 23.05 7.61 -15.96
CA ILE A 106 24.28 7.25 -15.24
C ILE A 106 25.31 6.69 -16.22
N ALA A 107 24.92 5.72 -17.05
CA ALA A 107 25.81 5.11 -18.04
C ALA A 107 26.32 6.16 -19.04
N TYR A 108 25.45 7.08 -19.48
CA TYR A 108 25.86 8.15 -20.38
C TYR A 108 26.84 9.13 -19.72
N CYS A 109 26.54 9.61 -18.50
CA CYS A 109 27.42 10.51 -17.76
C CYS A 109 28.81 9.90 -17.53
N GLU A 110 28.88 8.61 -17.23
CA GLU A 110 30.15 7.87 -17.11
C GLU A 110 30.94 7.88 -18.43
N SER A 111 30.27 7.65 -19.56
CA SER A 111 30.91 7.59 -20.89
C SER A 111 31.57 8.91 -21.31
N VAL A 112 31.01 10.05 -20.90
CA VAL A 112 31.54 11.40 -21.15
C VAL A 112 32.34 11.96 -19.97
N ARG A 113 32.56 11.15 -18.92
CA ARG A 113 33.31 11.49 -17.71
C ARG A 113 32.73 12.67 -16.92
N ASP A 114 31.40 12.85 -16.95
CA ASP A 114 30.70 13.78 -16.05
C ASP A 114 30.31 13.06 -14.75
N TYR A 115 31.31 12.82 -13.91
CA TYR A 115 31.14 12.05 -12.67
C TYR A 115 30.23 12.74 -11.65
N VAL A 116 30.13 14.08 -11.67
CA VAL A 116 29.29 14.80 -10.69
C VAL A 116 27.81 14.68 -11.08
N SER A 117 27.47 14.73 -12.36
CA SER A 117 26.10 14.45 -12.81
C SER A 117 25.75 12.98 -12.60
N ARG A 118 26.71 12.08 -12.86
CA ARG A 118 26.56 10.64 -12.60
C ARG A 118 26.28 10.35 -11.12
N ASP A 119 27.03 10.93 -10.19
CA ASP A 119 26.84 10.72 -8.76
C ASP A 119 25.52 11.32 -8.25
N LEU A 120 25.06 12.44 -8.83
CA LEU A 120 23.73 12.98 -8.56
C LEU A 120 22.62 12.01 -8.97
N LEU A 121 22.68 11.49 -10.20
CA LEU A 121 21.70 10.52 -10.68
C LEU A 121 21.74 9.21 -9.88
N LEU A 122 22.94 8.75 -9.48
CA LEU A 122 23.08 7.59 -8.60
C LEU A 122 22.44 7.81 -7.23
N LYS A 123 22.59 9.02 -6.66
CA LYS A 123 21.97 9.36 -5.38
C LYS A 123 20.45 9.29 -5.47
N ILE A 124 19.86 9.82 -6.55
CA ILE A 124 18.43 9.74 -6.81
C ILE A 124 18.01 8.27 -6.97
N LEU A 125 18.73 7.50 -7.78
CA LEU A 125 18.45 6.07 -8.01
C LEU A 125 18.39 5.24 -6.73
N VAL A 126 19.25 5.51 -5.74
CA VAL A 126 19.19 4.81 -4.45
C VAL A 126 17.86 5.07 -3.74
N ASN A 127 17.36 6.31 -3.80
CA ASN A 127 16.08 6.66 -3.20
C ASN A 127 14.92 6.00 -3.95
N GLU A 128 14.93 5.99 -5.28
CA GLU A 128 13.88 5.32 -6.08
C GLU A 128 13.83 3.80 -5.82
N GLU A 129 14.99 3.15 -5.67
CA GLU A 129 15.04 1.72 -5.32
C GLU A 129 14.49 1.46 -3.89
N GLU A 130 14.65 2.41 -2.96
CA GLU A 130 14.01 2.35 -1.63
C GLU A 130 12.48 2.54 -1.71
N HIS A 131 12.00 3.39 -2.62
CA HIS A 131 10.57 3.59 -2.88
C HIS A 131 9.93 2.34 -3.53
N GLU A 132 10.58 1.77 -4.56
CA GLU A 132 10.17 0.52 -5.21
C GLU A 132 10.01 -0.62 -4.19
N ASP A 133 11.04 -0.84 -3.34
CA ASP A 133 11.01 -1.86 -2.28
C ASP A 133 9.92 -1.58 -1.22
N PHE A 134 9.65 -0.32 -0.88
CA PHE A 134 8.53 0.02 -0.01
C PHE A 134 7.18 -0.41 -0.62
N ILE A 135 6.96 -0.10 -1.90
CA ILE A 135 5.72 -0.41 -2.63
C ILE A 135 5.54 -1.93 -2.78
N ASP A 136 6.60 -2.66 -3.13
CA ASP A 136 6.59 -4.13 -3.22
C ASP A 136 6.18 -4.79 -1.90
N ARG A 137 6.71 -4.30 -0.77
CA ARG A 137 6.29 -4.75 0.56
C ARG A 137 4.81 -4.47 0.83
N GLN A 138 4.25 -3.38 0.31
CA GLN A 138 2.81 -3.13 0.44
C GLN A 138 1.99 -4.14 -0.37
N PHE A 139 2.43 -4.49 -1.58
CA PHE A 139 1.77 -5.55 -2.35
C PHE A 139 1.84 -6.91 -1.66
N ASP A 140 2.98 -7.25 -1.07
CA ASP A 140 3.11 -8.47 -0.29
C ASP A 140 2.23 -8.44 0.96
N LEU A 141 2.12 -7.30 1.63
CA LEU A 141 1.19 -7.12 2.75
C LEU A 141 -0.27 -7.29 2.29
N ILE A 142 -0.65 -6.74 1.14
CA ILE A 142 -2.00 -6.94 0.58
C ILE A 142 -2.26 -8.41 0.29
N LYS A 143 -1.29 -9.16 -0.25
CA LYS A 143 -1.42 -10.61 -0.47
C LYS A 143 -1.55 -11.39 0.85
N GLN A 144 -0.81 -10.99 1.88
CA GLN A 144 -0.79 -11.68 3.18
C GLN A 144 -2.02 -11.34 4.04
N VAL A 145 -2.48 -10.09 4.00
CA VAL A 145 -3.60 -9.56 4.82
C VAL A 145 -4.93 -9.57 4.05
N GLY A 146 -4.91 -9.83 2.75
CA GLY A 146 -6.07 -9.89 1.89
C GLY A 146 -7.21 -10.75 2.45
N ILE A 147 -8.41 -10.54 1.93
CA ILE A 147 -9.57 -11.29 2.39
C ILE A 147 -9.46 -12.77 2.04
N GLU A 148 -8.65 -13.19 1.06
CA GLU A 148 -8.42 -14.60 0.74
C GLU A 148 -7.94 -15.44 1.93
N PRO A 149 -6.83 -15.11 2.64
CA PRO A 149 -6.43 -15.78 3.88
C PRO A 149 -7.56 -15.93 4.89
N VAL A 150 -8.31 -14.83 5.10
CA VAL A 150 -9.47 -14.78 6.01
C VAL A 150 -10.57 -15.74 5.54
N LEU A 151 -10.96 -15.68 4.26
CA LEU A 151 -11.99 -16.53 3.67
C LEU A 151 -11.57 -18.00 3.65
N GLN A 152 -10.30 -18.30 3.43
CA GLN A 152 -9.75 -19.65 3.51
C GLN A 152 -9.75 -20.19 4.94
N ALA A 153 -9.38 -19.38 5.93
CA ALA A 153 -9.43 -19.77 7.34
C ALA A 153 -10.88 -20.05 7.78
N LEU A 154 -11.82 -19.15 7.43
CA LEU A 154 -13.25 -19.33 7.68
C LEU A 154 -13.83 -20.54 6.94
N SER A 155 -13.36 -20.83 5.72
CA SER A 155 -13.76 -22.04 4.97
C SER A 155 -13.23 -23.32 5.61
N ARG A 156 -11.96 -23.34 6.06
CA ARG A 156 -11.35 -24.46 6.80
C ARG A 156 -12.08 -24.74 8.13
N ALA A 157 -12.51 -23.69 8.84
CA ALA A 157 -13.29 -23.79 10.06
C ALA A 157 -14.77 -24.19 9.83
N GLY A 158 -15.19 -24.41 8.57
CA GLY A 158 -16.58 -24.74 8.22
C GLY A 158 -17.57 -23.58 8.41
N LEU A 159 -17.07 -22.37 8.68
CA LEU A 159 -17.88 -21.15 8.77
C LEU A 159 -18.31 -20.68 7.38
N LEU A 160 -17.46 -20.92 6.38
CA LEU A 160 -17.75 -20.71 4.97
C LEU A 160 -17.68 -22.02 4.18
N SER A 161 -18.35 -22.05 3.03
CA SER A 161 -18.34 -23.10 2.04
C SER A 161 -18.08 -22.48 0.67
N SER A 162 -17.16 -23.07 -0.10
CA SER A 162 -16.85 -22.60 -1.45
C SER A 162 -17.86 -23.14 -2.47
N VAL A 163 -18.42 -22.26 -3.30
CA VAL A 163 -19.27 -22.62 -4.44
C VAL A 163 -18.44 -22.47 -5.72
N ARG A 164 -18.34 -23.54 -6.51
CA ARG A 164 -17.62 -23.52 -7.80
C ARG A 164 -18.52 -23.06 -8.95
N GLY A 165 -17.94 -22.39 -9.94
CA GLY A 165 -18.60 -22.00 -11.20
C GLY A 165 -18.36 -20.53 -11.58
N PRO A 166 -18.90 -20.05 -12.72
CA PRO A 166 -18.70 -18.68 -13.22
C PRO A 166 -19.28 -17.57 -12.31
N LYS A 167 -20.16 -17.96 -11.36
CA LYS A 167 -20.69 -17.11 -10.28
C LYS A 167 -20.35 -17.69 -8.90
N GLY A 168 -19.23 -18.39 -8.81
CA GLY A 168 -18.73 -19.01 -7.59
C GLY A 168 -18.28 -17.98 -6.55
N GLY A 169 -18.09 -18.43 -5.32
CA GLY A 169 -17.73 -17.57 -4.17
C GLY A 169 -17.88 -18.33 -2.86
N TYR A 170 -17.96 -17.61 -1.74
CA TYR A 170 -18.19 -18.21 -0.42
C TYR A 170 -19.64 -18.05 0.02
N ARG A 171 -20.20 -19.08 0.67
CA ARG A 171 -21.49 -19.04 1.39
C ARG A 171 -21.29 -19.49 2.82
N LEU A 172 -22.18 -19.11 3.73
CA LEU A 172 -22.13 -19.64 5.09
C LEU A 172 -22.20 -21.18 5.07
N GLY A 173 -21.24 -21.83 5.71
CA GLY A 173 -21.16 -23.29 5.80
C GLY A 173 -22.22 -23.88 6.75
N ARG A 174 -22.79 -23.05 7.62
CA ARG A 174 -23.88 -23.42 8.55
C ARG A 174 -24.80 -22.21 8.84
N PRO A 175 -26.00 -22.42 9.42
CA PRO A 175 -26.96 -21.34 9.64
C PRO A 175 -26.39 -20.19 10.49
N PRO A 176 -26.69 -18.90 10.16
CA PRO A 176 -26.16 -17.74 10.89
C PRO A 176 -26.38 -17.79 12.40
N ARG A 177 -27.54 -18.32 12.84
CA ARG A 177 -27.91 -18.49 14.26
C ARG A 177 -26.98 -19.43 15.06
N THR A 178 -26.09 -20.15 14.37
CA THR A 178 -25.14 -21.11 14.96
C THR A 178 -23.68 -20.65 14.81
N ILE A 179 -23.44 -19.47 14.24
CA ILE A 179 -22.10 -18.90 14.08
C ILE A 179 -21.98 -17.74 15.05
N THR A 180 -21.07 -17.87 16.02
CA THR A 180 -20.79 -16.82 16.99
C THR A 180 -19.70 -15.89 16.47
N LEU A 181 -19.70 -14.64 16.95
CA LEU A 181 -18.64 -13.68 16.64
C LEU A 181 -17.29 -14.14 17.19
N ASN A 182 -17.27 -14.80 18.35
CA ASN A 182 -16.07 -15.38 18.93
C ASN A 182 -15.43 -16.43 18.00
N GLU A 183 -16.22 -17.32 17.40
CA GLU A 183 -15.71 -18.31 16.44
C GLU A 183 -15.10 -17.65 15.19
N ILE A 184 -15.70 -16.57 14.70
CA ILE A 184 -15.15 -15.80 13.56
C ILE A 184 -13.83 -15.15 13.97
N VAL A 185 -13.80 -14.44 15.11
CA VAL A 185 -12.61 -13.72 15.59
C VAL A 185 -11.47 -14.70 15.81
N ARG A 186 -11.67 -15.77 16.58
CA ARG A 186 -10.64 -16.79 16.83
C ARG A 186 -10.10 -17.41 15.54
N THR A 187 -10.97 -17.68 14.57
CA THR A 187 -10.55 -18.27 13.29
C THR A 187 -9.66 -17.32 12.46
N VAL A 188 -9.84 -16.01 12.61
CA VAL A 188 -9.12 -14.98 11.83
C VAL A 188 -7.89 -14.45 12.57
N THR A 189 -7.86 -14.55 13.90
CA THR A 189 -6.76 -14.06 14.75
C THR A 189 -5.79 -15.13 15.22
N GLU A 190 -6.07 -16.42 15.01
CA GLU A 190 -5.12 -17.51 15.28
C GLU A 190 -4.01 -17.54 14.20
N ASP A 191 -2.80 -17.12 14.59
CA ASP A 191 -1.56 -17.19 13.81
C ASP A 191 -1.19 -18.66 13.51
N PRO A 192 -0.78 -19.02 12.27
CA PRO A 192 -0.24 -20.34 11.99
C PRO A 192 1.10 -20.52 12.73
N GLU A 193 1.06 -21.33 13.79
CA GLU A 193 2.19 -21.90 14.55
C GLU A 193 3.60 -21.35 14.22
N MET A 194 4.08 -20.40 15.04
CA MET A 194 5.50 -20.07 15.11
C MET A 194 6.26 -21.20 15.84
N PRO A 195 7.30 -21.80 15.25
CA PRO A 195 8.06 -22.85 15.90
C PRO A 195 8.96 -22.27 17.01
N GLY A 196 8.78 -22.84 18.20
CA GLY A 196 9.54 -22.80 19.47
C GLY A 196 10.73 -21.84 19.67
N ASP A 197 10.76 -21.21 20.84
CA ASP A 197 11.82 -21.49 21.82
C ASP A 197 11.53 -20.93 23.23
N GLY A 198 11.67 -21.80 24.24
CA GLY A 198 11.79 -21.44 25.66
C GLY A 198 10.51 -21.07 26.41
N VAL A 199 10.27 -21.71 27.56
CA VAL A 199 9.22 -21.31 28.51
C VAL A 199 9.52 -19.90 29.03
N ASN A 200 8.97 -18.88 28.38
CA ASN A 200 9.00 -17.51 28.89
C ASN A 200 8.00 -17.41 30.04
N LEU A 201 8.50 -17.51 31.27
CA LEU A 201 7.69 -17.43 32.51
C LEU A 201 6.80 -16.19 32.55
N LEU A 202 7.23 -15.07 31.97
CA LEU A 202 6.44 -13.84 31.89
C LEU A 202 5.26 -14.01 30.92
N ARG A 203 5.47 -14.72 29.81
CA ARG A 203 4.38 -15.16 28.92
C ARG A 203 3.43 -16.11 29.63
N THR A 204 3.92 -17.19 30.25
CA THR A 204 3.05 -18.25 30.80
C THR A 204 2.37 -17.90 32.12
N LYS A 205 2.98 -17.04 32.95
CA LYS A 205 2.46 -16.70 34.29
C LYS A 205 1.76 -15.35 34.35
N VAL A 206 2.04 -14.44 33.42
CA VAL A 206 1.51 -13.07 33.46
C VAL A 206 0.71 -12.75 32.21
N LEU A 207 1.29 -12.91 31.03
CA LEU A 207 0.63 -12.51 29.78
C LEU A 207 -0.50 -13.46 29.40
N GLU A 208 -0.31 -14.79 29.46
CA GLU A 208 -1.35 -15.77 29.13
C GLU A 208 -2.58 -15.67 30.04
N PRO A 209 -2.45 -15.59 31.38
CA PRO A 209 -3.61 -15.39 32.25
C PRO A 209 -4.30 -14.04 32.03
N PHE A 210 -3.53 -12.97 31.76
CA PHE A 210 -4.10 -11.66 31.44
C PHE A 210 -4.84 -11.70 30.09
N TRP A 211 -4.24 -12.28 29.06
CA TRP A 211 -4.86 -12.46 27.76
C TRP A 211 -6.10 -13.35 27.84
N GLN A 212 -6.07 -14.43 28.62
CA GLN A 212 -7.25 -15.26 28.90
C GLN A 212 -8.34 -14.47 29.62
N SER A 213 -7.99 -13.55 30.52
CA SER A 213 -8.99 -12.71 31.21
C SER A 213 -9.64 -11.69 30.27
N VAL A 214 -8.85 -11.06 29.39
CA VAL A 214 -9.35 -10.13 28.37
C VAL A 214 -10.19 -10.88 27.34
N ASP A 215 -9.71 -12.03 26.88
CA ASP A 215 -10.42 -12.86 25.91
C ASP A 215 -11.72 -13.41 26.50
N HIS A 216 -11.73 -13.77 27.78
CA HIS A 216 -12.95 -14.15 28.49
C HIS A 216 -13.95 -12.98 28.57
N GLU A 217 -13.52 -11.78 28.95
CA GLU A 217 -14.40 -10.61 29.08
C GLU A 217 -14.96 -10.15 27.72
N VAL A 218 -14.13 -10.17 26.68
CA VAL A 218 -14.54 -9.87 25.30
C VAL A 218 -15.46 -10.97 24.78
N SER A 219 -15.11 -12.24 24.97
CA SER A 219 -15.89 -13.38 24.51
C SER A 219 -17.24 -13.49 25.24
N GLU A 220 -17.34 -13.16 26.52
CA GLU A 220 -18.61 -13.10 27.25
C GLU A 220 -19.51 -11.99 26.70
N LYS A 221 -18.95 -10.79 26.47
CA LYS A 221 -19.70 -9.69 25.83
C LYS A 221 -20.16 -10.07 24.43
N MET A 222 -19.31 -10.69 23.64
CA MET A 222 -19.66 -11.13 22.29
C MET A 222 -20.66 -12.29 22.29
N ALA A 223 -20.61 -13.20 23.27
CA ALA A 223 -21.59 -14.28 23.42
C ALA A 223 -22.98 -13.77 23.82
N ALA A 224 -23.03 -12.64 24.55
CA ALA A 224 -24.27 -11.97 24.92
C ALA A 224 -24.92 -11.18 23.76
N VAL A 225 -24.16 -10.88 22.70
CA VAL A 225 -24.64 -10.10 21.55
C VAL A 225 -24.85 -11.02 20.35
N THR A 226 -26.08 -11.06 19.86
CA THR A 226 -26.43 -11.81 18.66
C THR A 226 -26.47 -10.90 17.43
N LEU A 227 -26.44 -11.49 16.25
CA LEU A 227 -26.66 -10.76 15.00
C LEU A 227 -28.01 -10.04 14.98
N GLU A 228 -29.03 -10.57 15.67
CA GLU A 228 -30.34 -9.93 15.81
C GLU A 228 -30.26 -8.63 16.64
N HIS A 229 -29.49 -8.63 17.73
CA HIS A 229 -29.22 -7.40 18.50
C HIS A 229 -28.51 -6.34 17.65
N LEU A 230 -27.56 -6.75 16.81
CA LEU A 230 -26.86 -5.82 15.91
C LEU A 230 -27.78 -5.27 14.81
N LEU A 231 -28.70 -6.08 14.29
CA LEU A 231 -29.70 -5.64 13.32
C LEU A 231 -30.72 -4.67 13.93
N GLN A 232 -31.14 -4.92 15.18
CA GLN A 232 -32.01 -3.98 15.92
C GLN A 232 -31.30 -2.66 16.16
N ASN A 233 -30.04 -2.67 16.61
CA ASN A 233 -29.26 -1.46 16.78
C ASN A 233 -29.09 -0.68 15.46
N ALA A 234 -28.91 -1.37 14.33
CA ALA A 234 -28.82 -0.74 13.02
C ALA A 234 -30.15 -0.10 12.59
N GLU A 235 -31.28 -0.76 12.83
CA GLU A 235 -32.62 -0.22 12.57
C GLU A 235 -32.93 1.00 13.45
N GLU A 236 -32.58 0.94 14.74
CA GLU A 236 -32.70 2.07 15.68
C GLU A 236 -31.79 3.25 15.29
N ALA A 237 -30.62 2.97 14.73
CA ALA A 237 -29.72 3.98 14.15
C ALA A 237 -30.18 4.52 12.78
N GLY A 238 -31.38 4.13 12.32
CA GLY A 238 -31.99 4.61 11.09
C GLY A 238 -31.46 3.97 9.80
N MET A 239 -30.70 2.87 9.91
CA MET A 239 -30.25 2.13 8.73
C MET A 239 -31.42 1.33 8.14
N GLN A 240 -31.74 1.62 6.87
CA GLN A 240 -32.70 0.82 6.13
C GLN A 240 -32.04 -0.47 5.65
N ARG A 241 -32.74 -1.60 5.76
CA ARG A 241 -32.31 -2.85 5.14
C ARG A 241 -32.11 -2.58 3.64
N PRO A 242 -30.91 -2.80 3.07
CA PRO A 242 -30.72 -2.64 1.64
C PRO A 242 -31.75 -3.52 0.93
N SER A 243 -32.38 -2.97 -0.11
CA SER A 243 -33.30 -3.73 -0.95
C SER A 243 -32.61 -5.02 -1.38
N ARG A 244 -33.37 -6.12 -1.51
CA ARG A 244 -32.86 -7.43 -1.97
C ARG A 244 -32.42 -7.35 -3.44
N ALA A 245 -31.44 -6.52 -3.75
CA ALA A 245 -30.58 -6.71 -4.90
C ALA A 245 -29.44 -7.63 -4.43
N PRO A 246 -29.16 -8.74 -5.13
CA PRO A 246 -27.98 -9.53 -4.84
C PRO A 246 -26.75 -8.62 -4.93
N ILE A 247 -25.93 -8.60 -3.88
CA ILE A 247 -24.65 -7.89 -3.90
C ILE A 247 -23.79 -8.59 -4.96
N SER A 248 -23.64 -7.92 -6.10
CA SER A 248 -22.86 -8.36 -7.26
C SER A 248 -21.53 -7.65 -7.23
N PHE A 249 -20.48 -8.34 -6.81
CA PHE A 249 -19.12 -7.90 -7.10
C PHE A 249 -18.75 -8.50 -8.45
N SER A 250 -18.83 -7.70 -9.51
CA SER A 250 -18.23 -8.04 -10.79
C SER A 250 -16.76 -7.63 -10.73
N ILE A 251 -15.87 -8.61 -10.88
CA ILE A 251 -14.52 -8.40 -11.42
C ILE A 251 -14.64 -8.63 -12.93
#